data_AF-A0AAW0CZF3-F1
#
_entry.id   AF-A0AAW0CZF3-F1
#
_cell.length_a   1.000
_cell.length_b   1.000
_cell.length_c   1.000
_cell.angle_alpha   90.00
_cell.angle_beta   90.00
_cell.angle_gamma   90.00
#
_symmetry.space_group_name_H-M   'P 1'
#
loop_
_entity.id
_entity.type
_entity.pdbx_description
1 polymer ?
#
loop_
_entity_poly.entity_id
_entity_poly.type
_entity_poly.pdbx_seq_one_letter_code
_entity_poly.pdbx_strand_id
1 'polypeptide(L)'
;MSAYQVPPDHNLPPFDHNTPFKRQEPPNPNWKFGQSIDSSEAGRKWMEGEQAGWMTFDAAKEKPGDLYALLLSGVLPRPVAFVSSISSDGVENLAPFSYFNTVSAHPPTISISVNRGPNEKDTSKNIKATKGFTVNIISEPWLEQANAACIDCPGTVSEWPITGLTKEPSIYVQAPRVKESAFSMECILNQVVDLTPDDTPGVPSTHLVLGTIKYIHVRKDMLNPTRNVVDPDKLKPIARMGDISYTRIRDAFRLPRFSWAKEEEGLRAAGLVEEKEQANL
;
A
#
# COMPACT_ATOMS: atom_id res chain seq x y z
N MET A 1 -11.84 22.75 3.79
CA MET A 1 -12.74 21.57 3.84
C MET A 1 -11.88 20.38 4.23
N SER A 2 -12.36 19.54 5.15
CA SER A 2 -11.65 18.29 5.50
C SER A 2 -11.52 17.43 4.23
N ALA A 3 -10.34 16.86 3.96
CA ALA A 3 -10.09 15.95 2.83
C ALA A 3 -11.01 14.71 2.83
N TYR A 4 -11.80 14.52 3.89
CA TYR A 4 -12.74 13.43 4.10
C TYR A 4 -14.18 13.76 3.67
N GLN A 5 -14.46 14.95 3.14
CA GLN A 5 -15.81 15.37 2.71
C GLN A 5 -15.90 15.62 1.20
N VAL A 6 -15.34 14.73 0.38
CA VAL A 6 -15.67 14.69 -1.05
C VAL A 6 -17.05 14.04 -1.17
N PRO A 7 -18.09 14.74 -1.63
CA PRO A 7 -19.40 14.13 -1.82
C PRO A 7 -19.32 13.04 -2.90
N PRO A 8 -20.07 11.93 -2.77
CA PRO A 8 -20.09 10.90 -3.80
C PRO A 8 -20.59 11.48 -5.13
N ASP A 9 -19.89 11.16 -6.21
CA ASP A 9 -20.34 11.48 -7.56
C ASP A 9 -21.46 10.50 -7.97
N HIS A 10 -22.69 11.02 -8.11
CA HIS A 10 -23.86 10.23 -8.45
C HIS A 10 -24.02 9.97 -9.95
N ASN A 11 -23.12 10.50 -10.80
CA ASN A 11 -23.17 10.36 -12.27
C ASN A 11 -22.14 9.36 -12.83
N LEU A 12 -21.59 8.48 -11.99
CA LEU A 12 -20.64 7.46 -12.42
C LEU A 12 -21.33 6.32 -13.19
N PRO A 13 -20.65 5.72 -14.20
CA PRO A 13 -21.17 4.52 -14.86
C PRO A 13 -21.29 3.36 -13.85
N PRO A 14 -22.20 2.39 -14.09
CA PRO A 14 -22.32 1.21 -13.25
C PRO A 14 -20.99 0.44 -13.12
N PHE A 15 -20.80 -0.22 -11.98
CA PHE A 15 -19.59 -1.03 -11.77
C PHE A 15 -19.53 -2.19 -12.79
N ASP A 16 -18.47 -2.21 -13.58
CA ASP A 16 -18.23 -3.28 -14.54
C ASP A 16 -17.65 -4.52 -13.86
N HIS A 17 -18.46 -5.58 -13.78
CA HIS A 17 -18.11 -6.87 -13.20
C HIS A 17 -17.42 -7.84 -14.17
N ASN A 18 -17.36 -7.52 -15.47
CA ASN A 18 -17.04 -8.48 -16.53
C ASN A 18 -15.61 -8.35 -17.09
N THR A 19 -14.87 -7.29 -16.77
CA THR A 19 -13.49 -7.14 -17.23
C THR A 19 -12.54 -8.07 -16.46
N PRO A 20 -11.89 -9.05 -17.13
CA PRO A 20 -10.93 -9.94 -16.48
C PRO A 20 -9.56 -9.27 -16.32
N PHE A 21 -8.73 -9.83 -15.44
CA PHE A 21 -7.32 -9.45 -15.37
C PHE A 21 -6.59 -9.86 -16.66
N LYS A 22 -5.74 -8.98 -17.20
CA LYS A 22 -4.97 -9.24 -18.43
C LYS A 22 -3.48 -9.18 -18.19
N ARG A 23 -2.76 -10.21 -18.65
CA ARG A 23 -1.30 -10.15 -18.77
C ARG A 23 -0.94 -9.77 -20.20
N GLN A 24 -0.06 -8.79 -20.33
CA GLN A 24 0.32 -8.21 -21.61
C GLN A 24 1.84 -8.17 -21.77
N GLU A 25 2.30 -8.03 -23.00
CA GLU A 25 3.70 -7.72 -23.30
C GLU A 25 4.07 -6.34 -22.78
N PRO A 26 5.34 -6.08 -22.42
CA PRO A 26 5.79 -4.75 -22.00
C PRO A 26 5.31 -3.63 -22.93
N PRO A 27 5.04 -2.41 -22.42
CA PRO A 27 4.64 -1.27 -23.26
C PRO A 27 5.61 -0.95 -24.40
N ASN A 28 6.89 -1.31 -24.24
CA ASN A 28 7.90 -1.27 -25.29
C ASN A 28 8.65 -2.61 -25.32
N PRO A 29 8.14 -3.64 -26.03
CA PRO A 29 8.72 -4.98 -26.02
C PRO A 29 10.08 -5.03 -26.75
N ASN A 30 10.36 -4.04 -27.59
CA ASN A 30 11.60 -3.91 -28.35
C ASN A 30 12.60 -2.94 -27.71
N TRP A 31 12.39 -2.55 -26.45
CA TRP A 31 13.29 -1.65 -25.74
C TRP A 31 14.70 -2.24 -25.62
N LYS A 32 15.73 -1.41 -25.78
CA LYS A 32 17.15 -1.78 -25.64
C LYS A 32 17.86 -0.88 -24.64
N PHE A 33 18.94 -1.39 -24.03
CA PHE A 33 19.80 -0.58 -23.17
C PHE A 33 20.27 0.70 -23.87
N GLY A 34 20.25 1.82 -23.14
CA GLY A 34 20.63 3.14 -23.67
C GLY A 34 19.58 3.81 -24.55
N GLN A 35 18.45 3.17 -24.85
CA GLN A 35 17.39 3.76 -25.65
C GLN A 35 16.69 4.89 -24.90
N SER A 36 16.75 6.10 -25.48
CA SER A 36 16.05 7.29 -24.98
C SER A 36 14.52 7.11 -25.04
N ILE A 37 13.80 7.77 -24.13
CA ILE A 37 12.33 7.68 -24.04
C ILE A 37 11.64 8.14 -25.33
N ASP A 38 12.16 9.18 -25.99
CA ASP A 38 11.65 9.77 -27.24
C ASP A 38 11.88 8.91 -28.50
N SER A 39 12.56 7.77 -28.37
CA SER A 39 12.68 6.79 -29.45
C SER A 39 11.34 6.14 -29.82
N SER A 40 10.40 6.09 -28.87
CA SER A 40 9.05 5.55 -29.09
C SER A 40 8.03 6.66 -29.31
N GLU A 41 6.95 6.39 -30.06
CA GLU A 41 5.87 7.37 -30.23
C GLU A 41 5.22 7.75 -28.89
N ALA A 42 4.96 6.75 -28.04
CA ALA A 42 4.41 6.98 -26.71
C ALA A 42 5.33 7.87 -25.85
N GLY A 43 6.64 7.64 -25.90
CA GLY A 43 7.60 8.45 -25.16
C GLY A 43 7.77 9.86 -25.72
N ARG A 44 7.69 10.09 -27.04
CA ARG A 44 7.64 11.45 -27.60
C ARG A 44 6.43 12.23 -27.09
N LYS A 45 5.24 11.62 -27.16
CA LYS A 45 4.01 12.21 -26.61
C LYS A 45 4.11 12.49 -25.12
N TRP A 46 4.79 11.62 -24.36
CA TRP A 46 5.05 11.85 -22.95
C TRP A 46 5.92 13.10 -22.73
N MET A 47 7.01 13.26 -23.48
CA MET A 47 7.93 14.39 -23.38
C MET A 47 7.34 15.71 -23.86
N GLU A 48 6.38 15.69 -24.78
CA GLU A 48 5.63 16.91 -25.19
C GLU A 48 4.97 17.60 -23.99
N GLY A 49 4.48 16.82 -23.01
CA GLY A 49 3.89 17.36 -21.78
C GLY A 49 4.86 18.17 -20.91
N GLU A 50 6.16 17.84 -20.94
CA GLU A 50 7.17 18.57 -20.16
C GLU A 50 7.35 20.02 -20.65
N GLN A 51 7.04 20.31 -21.92
CA GLN A 51 7.12 21.66 -22.48
C GLN A 51 6.21 22.66 -21.76
N ALA A 52 5.18 22.18 -21.04
CA ALA A 52 4.34 23.00 -20.19
C ALA A 52 5.07 23.54 -18.94
N GLY A 53 6.27 23.03 -18.64
CA GLY A 53 7.09 23.43 -17.50
C GLY A 53 6.74 22.70 -16.20
N TRP A 54 7.51 23.02 -15.15
CA TRP A 54 7.38 22.41 -13.83
C TRP A 54 6.72 23.37 -12.85
N MET A 55 5.77 22.85 -12.07
CA MET A 55 5.34 23.49 -10.83
C MET A 55 6.09 22.87 -9.66
N THR A 56 6.88 23.67 -8.97
CA THR A 56 7.71 23.22 -7.84
C THR A 56 7.08 23.67 -6.53
N PHE A 57 6.87 22.72 -5.62
CA PHE A 57 6.34 22.95 -4.29
C PHE A 57 7.48 22.84 -3.26
N ASP A 58 7.69 23.90 -2.48
CA ASP A 58 8.62 23.87 -1.35
C ASP A 58 7.89 23.33 -0.12
N ALA A 59 8.13 22.06 0.23
CA ALA A 59 7.43 21.39 1.32
C ALA A 59 7.57 22.09 2.68
N ALA A 60 8.61 22.91 2.88
CA ALA A 60 8.77 23.69 4.11
C ALA A 60 7.85 24.94 4.16
N LYS A 61 7.27 25.35 3.03
CA LYS A 61 6.42 26.54 2.90
C LYS A 61 4.95 26.24 2.64
N GLU A 62 4.63 25.04 2.15
CA GLU A 62 3.26 24.64 1.86
C GLU A 62 2.45 24.29 3.12
N LYS A 63 1.13 24.42 3.02
CA LYS A 63 0.24 24.00 4.11
C LYS A 63 0.20 22.47 4.20
N PRO A 64 0.16 21.88 5.41
CA PRO A 64 0.12 20.42 5.57
C PRO A 64 -1.02 19.73 4.81
N GLY A 65 -2.20 20.36 4.71
CA GLY A 65 -3.34 19.80 3.98
C GLY A 65 -3.13 19.73 2.46
N ASP A 66 -2.43 20.71 1.89
CA ASP A 66 -2.16 20.76 0.45
C ASP A 66 -1.08 19.73 0.08
N LEU A 67 -0.03 19.63 0.91
CA LEU A 67 0.97 18.56 0.79
C LEU A 67 0.36 17.17 0.95
N TYR A 68 -0.58 17.00 1.89
CA TYR A 68 -1.30 15.74 2.05
C TYR A 68 -2.04 15.35 0.78
N ALA A 69 -2.76 16.28 0.15
CA ALA A 69 -3.44 16.02 -1.11
C ALA A 69 -2.47 15.65 -2.24
N LEU A 70 -1.33 16.35 -2.36
CA LEU A 70 -0.28 16.05 -3.33
C LEU A 70 0.33 14.67 -3.10
N LEU A 71 0.66 14.31 -1.85
CA LEU A 71 1.21 13.00 -1.52
C LEU A 71 0.22 11.87 -1.82
N LEU A 72 -1.06 12.04 -1.47
CA LEU A 72 -2.09 11.03 -1.74
C LEU A 72 -2.41 10.85 -3.22
N SER A 73 -2.27 11.90 -4.03
CA SER A 73 -2.52 11.84 -5.47
C SER A 73 -1.28 11.46 -6.28
N GLY A 74 -0.08 11.73 -5.78
CA GLY A 74 1.19 11.41 -6.45
C GLY A 74 1.70 9.99 -6.15
N VAL A 75 1.51 9.49 -4.93
CA VAL A 75 1.99 8.15 -4.52
C VAL A 75 0.86 7.13 -4.70
N LEU A 76 0.78 6.55 -5.90
CA LEU A 76 -0.34 5.70 -6.34
C LEU A 76 0.09 4.47 -7.17
N PRO A 77 -0.72 3.39 -7.17
CA PRO A 77 -1.81 3.11 -6.23
C PRO A 77 -1.25 2.60 -4.88
N ARG A 78 -1.94 2.86 -3.77
CA ARG A 78 -1.46 2.43 -2.44
C ARG A 78 -2.15 1.14 -1.98
N PRO A 79 -1.40 0.10 -1.55
CA PRO A 79 -2.03 -1.07 -0.94
C PRO A 79 -2.67 -0.67 0.39
N VAL A 80 -3.69 -1.43 0.82
CA VAL A 80 -4.43 -1.15 2.06
C VAL A 80 -4.21 -2.29 3.06
N ALA A 81 -3.66 -1.95 4.23
CA ALA A 81 -3.66 -2.83 5.39
C ALA A 81 -5.00 -2.73 6.10
N PHE A 82 -5.78 -3.80 6.13
CA PHE A 82 -6.98 -3.88 6.95
C PHE A 82 -6.66 -4.56 8.29
N VAL A 83 -6.54 -3.75 9.32
CA VAL A 83 -5.86 -4.12 10.57
C VAL A 83 -6.88 -4.47 11.64
N SER A 84 -6.76 -5.68 12.19
CA SER A 84 -7.45 -6.08 13.41
C SER A 84 -6.49 -5.99 14.60
N SER A 85 -6.96 -5.42 15.70
CA SER A 85 -6.18 -5.25 16.94
C SER A 85 -7.10 -5.38 18.16
N ILE A 86 -6.52 -5.64 19.33
CA ILE A 86 -7.27 -5.74 20.59
C ILE A 86 -6.65 -4.80 21.62
N SER A 87 -7.49 -4.09 22.36
CA SER A 87 -7.10 -3.27 23.49
C SER A 87 -6.69 -4.12 24.71
N SER A 88 -6.11 -3.51 25.73
CA SER A 88 -5.82 -4.19 27.01
C SER A 88 -7.06 -4.73 27.71
N ASP A 89 -8.21 -4.10 27.45
CA ASP A 89 -9.49 -4.45 28.07
C ASP A 89 -10.30 -5.45 27.22
N GLY A 90 -9.70 -5.98 26.16
CA GLY A 90 -10.32 -6.99 25.28
C GLY A 90 -11.26 -6.41 24.22
N VAL A 91 -11.29 -5.08 24.02
CA VAL A 91 -12.08 -4.47 22.95
C VAL A 91 -11.37 -4.65 21.62
N GLU A 92 -12.03 -5.30 20.67
CA GLU A 92 -11.48 -5.57 19.34
C GLU A 92 -11.80 -4.43 18.38
N ASN A 93 -10.78 -3.92 17.67
CA ASN A 93 -10.91 -2.88 16.66
C ASN A 93 -10.53 -3.40 15.26
N LEU A 94 -11.13 -2.80 14.23
CA LEU A 94 -10.89 -3.12 12.83
C LEU A 94 -10.86 -1.84 11.98
N ALA A 95 -9.74 -1.54 11.32
CA ALA A 95 -9.58 -0.30 10.55
C ALA A 95 -8.63 -0.42 9.32
N PRO A 96 -8.90 0.29 8.21
CA PRO A 96 -8.02 0.32 7.04
C PRO A 96 -6.94 1.42 7.10
N PHE A 97 -5.75 1.11 6.60
CA PHE A 97 -4.61 2.03 6.48
C PHE A 97 -3.93 1.89 5.11
N SER A 98 -3.86 2.98 4.35
CA SER A 98 -3.21 2.98 3.03
C SER A 98 -1.74 3.40 3.04
N TYR A 99 -1.21 3.81 4.20
CA TYR A 99 0.24 4.01 4.39
C TYR A 99 0.85 2.69 4.83
N PHE A 100 0.86 1.72 3.92
CA PHE A 100 1.23 0.33 4.19
C PHE A 100 2.19 -0.19 3.12
N ASN A 101 3.22 -0.95 3.52
CA ASN A 101 4.06 -1.68 2.57
C ASN A 101 4.82 -2.85 3.25
N THR A 102 5.42 -3.72 2.44
CA THR A 102 6.46 -4.67 2.87
C THR A 102 7.78 -3.93 3.08
N VAL A 103 8.53 -4.30 4.12
CA VAL A 103 9.81 -3.68 4.51
C VAL A 103 10.99 -4.61 4.28
N SER A 104 10.89 -5.86 4.73
CA SER A 104 11.96 -6.85 4.58
C SER A 104 11.38 -8.25 4.41
N ALA A 105 12.09 -9.12 3.69
CA ALA A 105 11.78 -10.54 3.61
C ALA A 105 12.49 -11.36 4.71
N HIS A 106 13.56 -10.83 5.31
CA HIS A 106 14.32 -11.50 6.38
C HIS A 106 14.87 -10.48 7.39
N PRO A 107 14.29 -10.37 8.61
CA PRO A 107 13.04 -11.01 9.01
C PRO A 107 11.84 -10.47 8.21
N PRO A 108 10.78 -11.28 7.97
CA PRO A 108 9.61 -10.82 7.23
C PRO A 108 8.90 -9.69 8.00
N THR A 109 8.87 -8.51 7.41
CA THR A 109 8.47 -7.26 8.10
C THR A 109 7.60 -6.41 7.20
N ILE A 110 6.56 -5.81 7.78
CA ILE A 110 5.71 -4.80 7.14
C ILE A 110 5.79 -3.48 7.92
N SER A 111 5.39 -2.39 7.27
CA SER A 111 5.17 -1.10 7.90
C SER A 111 3.73 -0.65 7.74
N ILE A 112 3.18 -0.03 8.78
CA ILE A 112 1.91 0.71 8.74
C ILE A 112 2.13 2.06 9.42
N SER A 113 1.89 3.16 8.71
CA SER A 113 1.88 4.48 9.32
C SER A 113 0.48 4.83 9.77
N VAL A 114 0.31 5.04 11.08
CA VAL A 114 -0.94 5.42 11.71
C VAL A 114 -0.88 6.90 12.07
N ASN A 115 -1.59 7.74 11.32
CA ASN A 115 -1.76 9.14 11.67
C ASN A 115 -2.45 9.23 13.04
N ARG A 116 -1.89 10.03 13.94
CA ARG A 116 -2.39 10.17 15.30
C ARG A 116 -3.80 10.76 15.31
N GLY A 117 -4.08 11.75 14.45
CA GLY A 117 -5.34 12.49 14.50
C GLY A 117 -5.47 13.32 15.78
N PRO A 118 -6.65 13.94 16.02
CA PRO A 118 -6.89 14.74 17.23
C PRO A 118 -6.82 13.88 18.50
N ASN A 119 -7.39 12.68 18.42
CA ASN A 119 -7.28 11.64 19.43
C ASN A 119 -6.50 10.50 18.81
N GLU A 120 -5.42 10.08 19.46
CA GLU A 120 -4.61 8.94 19.00
C GLU A 120 -5.52 7.75 18.62
N LYS A 121 -5.31 7.17 17.44
CA LYS A 121 -6.13 6.07 16.93
C LYS A 121 -6.00 4.81 17.79
N ASP A 122 -7.10 4.09 17.95
CA ASP A 122 -7.15 2.91 18.81
C ASP A 122 -6.24 1.79 18.29
N THR A 123 -6.11 1.62 16.97
CA THR A 123 -5.17 0.65 16.39
C THR A 123 -3.73 0.85 16.87
N SER A 124 -3.20 2.08 16.91
CA SER A 124 -1.83 2.31 17.40
C SER A 124 -1.70 2.10 18.91
N LYS A 125 -2.72 2.49 19.69
CA LYS A 125 -2.75 2.23 21.14
C LYS A 125 -2.75 0.73 21.42
N ASN A 126 -3.64 0.00 20.75
CA ASN A 126 -3.80 -1.44 20.90
C ASN A 126 -2.51 -2.17 20.54
N ILE A 127 -1.91 -1.87 19.38
CA ILE A 127 -0.63 -2.48 18.98
C ILE A 127 0.47 -2.19 20.00
N LYS A 128 0.56 -0.96 20.51
CA LYS A 128 1.56 -0.61 21.53
C LYS A 128 1.33 -1.35 22.85
N ALA A 129 0.08 -1.55 23.25
CA ALA A 129 -0.28 -2.20 24.51
C ALA A 129 -0.15 -3.73 24.44
N THR A 130 -0.75 -4.37 23.43
CA THR A 130 -0.89 -5.83 23.32
C THR A 130 0.16 -6.48 22.43
N LYS A 131 0.94 -5.69 21.69
CA LYS A 131 2.05 -6.11 20.83
C LYS A 131 1.67 -7.03 19.66
N GLY A 132 0.41 -7.42 19.50
CA GLY A 132 -0.04 -8.34 18.45
C GLY A 132 -1.20 -7.75 17.65
N PHE A 133 -1.19 -7.96 16.34
CA PHE A 133 -2.24 -7.52 15.42
C PHE A 133 -2.26 -8.39 14.17
N THR A 134 -3.34 -8.32 13.39
CA THR A 134 -3.39 -8.93 12.06
C THR A 134 -3.53 -7.88 10.97
N VAL A 135 -2.99 -8.18 9.80
CA VAL A 135 -3.14 -7.38 8.58
C VAL A 135 -3.80 -8.25 7.53
N ASN A 136 -4.94 -7.81 7.00
CA ASN A 136 -5.77 -8.54 6.07
C ASN A 136 -5.81 -7.77 4.74
N ILE A 137 -5.55 -8.44 3.62
CA ILE A 137 -5.61 -7.81 2.31
C ILE A 137 -7.06 -7.75 1.83
N ILE A 138 -7.51 -6.56 1.45
CA ILE A 138 -8.87 -6.31 0.94
C ILE A 138 -9.00 -6.84 -0.48
N SER A 139 -10.02 -7.67 -0.71
CA SER A 139 -10.41 -8.13 -2.04
C SER A 139 -11.69 -7.44 -2.49
N GLU A 140 -11.83 -7.26 -3.81
CA GLU A 140 -12.98 -6.61 -4.46
C GLU A 140 -14.37 -7.01 -3.91
N PRO A 141 -14.68 -8.30 -3.65
CA PRO A 141 -16.04 -8.69 -3.27
C PRO A 141 -16.53 -8.21 -1.90
N TRP A 142 -15.66 -7.65 -1.07
CA TRP A 142 -16.01 -7.19 0.27
C TRP A 142 -15.49 -5.78 0.59
N LEU A 143 -15.25 -4.97 -0.46
CA LEU A 143 -14.71 -3.62 -0.32
C LEU A 143 -15.62 -2.73 0.53
N GLU A 144 -16.92 -2.77 0.34
CA GLU A 144 -17.88 -1.93 1.05
C GLU A 144 -17.89 -2.24 2.55
N GLN A 145 -17.79 -3.51 2.93
CA GLN A 145 -17.66 -3.94 4.32
C GLN A 145 -16.36 -3.41 4.94
N ALA A 146 -15.24 -3.49 4.21
CA ALA A 146 -13.97 -2.93 4.66
C ALA A 146 -14.05 -1.40 4.83
N ASN A 147 -14.69 -0.72 3.88
CA ASN A 147 -14.85 0.73 3.90
C ASN A 147 -15.78 1.20 5.02
N ALA A 148 -16.76 0.39 5.44
CA ALA A 148 -17.59 0.69 6.60
C ALA A 148 -16.78 0.82 7.90
N ALA A 149 -15.63 0.14 8.01
CA ALA A 149 -14.70 0.28 9.14
C ALA A 149 -13.88 1.58 9.13
N CYS A 150 -14.07 2.47 8.13
CA CYS A 150 -13.52 3.83 8.16
C CYS A 150 -14.30 4.78 9.09
N ILE A 151 -15.43 4.34 9.66
CA ILE A 151 -16.25 5.15 10.55
C ILE A 151 -15.49 5.54 11.83
N ASP A 152 -15.65 6.78 12.29
CA ASP A 152 -15.02 7.28 13.51
C ASP A 152 -15.79 6.78 14.75
N CYS A 153 -15.68 5.48 15.04
CA CYS A 153 -16.25 4.89 16.25
C CYS A 153 -15.55 5.39 17.53
N PRO A 154 -16.28 5.54 18.65
CA PRO A 154 -15.64 5.65 19.97
C PRO A 154 -14.81 4.39 20.26
N GLY A 155 -13.70 4.51 20.98
CA GLY A 155 -12.81 3.37 21.28
C GLY A 155 -13.42 2.26 22.16
N THR A 156 -14.65 2.44 22.65
CA THR A 156 -15.44 1.42 23.35
C THR A 156 -16.34 0.61 22.40
N VAL A 157 -16.40 0.97 21.12
CA VAL A 157 -17.26 0.36 20.10
C VAL A 157 -16.40 -0.39 19.10
N SER A 158 -16.68 -1.68 18.92
CA SER A 158 -16.03 -2.50 17.90
C SER A 158 -16.62 -2.26 16.52
N GLU A 159 -15.79 -2.11 15.49
CA GLU A 159 -16.24 -1.97 14.10
C GLU A 159 -16.69 -3.31 13.49
N TRP A 160 -16.30 -4.45 14.08
CA TRP A 160 -16.63 -5.77 13.56
C TRP A 160 -18.13 -5.96 13.22
N PRO A 161 -19.09 -5.67 14.12
CA PRO A 161 -20.51 -5.80 13.81
C PRO A 161 -20.99 -4.83 12.72
N ILE A 162 -20.37 -3.65 12.60
CA ILE A 162 -20.74 -2.62 11.62
C ILE A 162 -20.38 -3.08 10.20
N THR A 163 -19.21 -3.70 10.06
CA THR A 163 -18.74 -4.22 8.76
C THR A 163 -19.50 -5.46 8.30
N GLY A 164 -20.06 -6.25 9.22
CA GLY A 164 -20.64 -7.56 8.91
C GLY A 164 -19.62 -8.64 8.55
N LEU A 165 -18.32 -8.38 8.72
CA LEU A 165 -17.24 -9.35 8.46
C LEU A 165 -17.13 -10.38 9.57
N THR A 166 -16.61 -11.56 9.23
CA THR A 166 -16.51 -12.68 10.16
C THR A 166 -15.11 -12.75 10.78
N LYS A 167 -15.06 -12.82 12.11
CA LYS A 167 -13.83 -13.08 12.86
C LYS A 167 -13.38 -14.52 12.66
N GLU A 168 -12.08 -14.70 12.51
CA GLU A 168 -11.45 -16.00 12.44
C GLU A 168 -10.24 -16.03 13.38
N PRO A 169 -10.11 -17.03 14.26
CA PRO A 169 -9.00 -17.09 15.20
C PRO A 169 -7.63 -17.10 14.51
N SER A 170 -6.68 -16.41 15.14
CA SER A 170 -5.27 -16.40 14.78
C SER A 170 -4.51 -17.52 15.51
N ILE A 171 -3.34 -17.92 15.00
CA ILE A 171 -2.50 -18.98 15.57
C ILE A 171 -1.58 -18.43 16.67
N TYR A 172 -1.03 -17.24 16.48
CA TYR A 172 0.06 -16.67 17.28
C TYR A 172 -0.36 -15.42 18.05
N VAL A 173 -1.18 -14.55 17.44
CA VAL A 173 -1.65 -13.31 18.09
C VAL A 173 -3.10 -13.44 18.57
N GLN A 174 -3.49 -12.62 19.55
CA GLN A 174 -4.88 -12.63 20.05
C GLN A 174 -5.87 -11.99 19.07
N ALA A 175 -5.44 -10.96 18.32
CA ALA A 175 -6.28 -10.30 17.33
C ALA A 175 -6.78 -11.30 16.28
N PRO A 176 -8.10 -11.41 16.02
CA PRO A 176 -8.61 -12.28 14.98
C PRO A 176 -8.22 -11.76 13.60
N ARG A 177 -8.08 -12.67 12.64
CA ARG A 177 -8.01 -12.33 11.21
C ARG A 177 -9.42 -12.22 10.62
N VAL A 178 -9.53 -11.59 9.46
CA VAL A 178 -10.79 -11.47 8.72
C VAL A 178 -10.99 -12.71 7.87
N LYS A 179 -12.06 -13.48 8.10
CA LYS A 179 -12.32 -14.75 7.43
C LYS A 179 -12.46 -14.61 5.92
N GLU A 180 -13.04 -13.50 5.47
CA GLU A 180 -13.26 -13.17 4.06
C GLU A 180 -11.97 -12.82 3.32
N SER A 181 -10.90 -12.45 4.05
CA SER A 181 -9.60 -12.17 3.45
C SER A 181 -8.92 -13.47 3.03
N ALA A 182 -8.48 -13.50 1.77
CA ALA A 182 -7.77 -14.64 1.22
C ALA A 182 -6.25 -14.57 1.44
N PHE A 183 -5.75 -13.46 2.01
CA PHE A 183 -4.37 -13.26 2.41
C PHE A 183 -4.31 -12.44 3.71
N SER A 184 -3.92 -13.08 4.80
CA SER A 184 -3.77 -12.44 6.12
C SER A 184 -2.40 -12.69 6.71
N MET A 185 -1.91 -11.73 7.48
CA MET A 185 -0.64 -11.80 8.20
C MET A 185 -0.90 -11.60 9.68
N GLU A 186 -0.32 -12.46 10.50
CA GLU A 186 -0.23 -12.25 11.94
C GLU A 186 1.10 -11.58 12.26
N CYS A 187 1.04 -10.43 12.93
CA CYS A 187 2.18 -9.57 13.15
C CYS A 187 2.40 -9.32 14.64
N ILE A 188 3.65 -9.34 15.07
CA ILE A 188 4.04 -8.74 16.35
C ILE A 188 4.69 -7.39 16.12
N LEU A 189 4.48 -6.47 17.06
CA LEU A 189 5.16 -5.19 17.08
C LEU A 189 6.67 -5.42 17.22
N ASN A 190 7.43 -4.93 16.24
CA ASN A 190 8.88 -4.87 16.29
C ASN A 190 9.34 -3.53 16.88
N GLN A 191 8.90 -2.43 16.25
CA GLN A 191 9.29 -1.08 16.61
C GLN A 191 8.17 -0.09 16.26
N VAL A 192 8.06 0.98 17.04
CA VAL A 192 7.34 2.19 16.63
C VAL A 192 8.35 3.30 16.44
N VAL A 193 8.29 3.98 15.30
CA VAL A 193 9.06 5.20 15.02
C VAL A 193 8.07 6.36 14.99
N ASP A 194 8.27 7.31 15.88
CA ASP A 194 7.42 8.49 16.00
C ASP A 194 7.89 9.59 15.03
N LEU A 195 7.00 9.99 14.11
CA LEU A 195 7.26 11.08 13.19
C LEU A 195 6.68 12.37 13.76
N THR A 196 7.57 13.26 14.16
CA THR A 196 7.24 14.53 14.82
C THR A 196 7.52 15.68 13.86
N PRO A 197 6.51 16.51 13.53
CA PRO A 197 6.72 17.74 12.78
C PRO A 197 7.62 18.73 13.55
N ASP A 198 8.43 19.49 12.81
CA ASP A 198 9.35 20.48 13.41
C ASP A 198 8.61 21.63 14.12
N ASP A 199 7.39 21.94 13.70
CA ASP A 199 6.53 22.98 14.28
C ASP A 199 5.79 22.52 15.54
N THR A 200 5.74 21.22 15.82
CA THR A 200 5.19 20.65 17.07
C THR A 200 6.16 19.67 17.74
N PRO A 201 7.33 20.14 18.24
CA PRO A 201 8.32 19.28 18.87
C PRO A 201 7.74 18.49 20.05
N GLY A 202 8.10 17.21 20.13
CA GLY A 202 7.67 16.30 21.20
C GLY A 202 6.25 15.74 21.07
N VAL A 203 5.48 16.15 20.06
CA VAL A 203 4.14 15.59 19.78
C VAL A 203 4.15 14.86 18.44
N PRO A 204 4.22 13.52 18.44
CA PRO A 204 4.19 12.75 17.19
C PRO A 204 2.88 12.99 16.43
N SER A 205 2.99 13.29 15.14
CA SER A 205 1.83 13.37 14.24
C SER A 205 1.43 12.00 13.71
N THR A 206 2.40 11.09 13.63
CA THR A 206 2.24 9.77 13.02
C THR A 206 3.10 8.75 13.75
N HIS A 207 2.55 7.56 13.97
CA HIS A 207 3.28 6.39 14.45
C HIS A 207 3.57 5.46 13.27
N LEU A 208 4.83 5.35 12.87
CA LEU A 208 5.28 4.32 11.92
C LEU A 208 5.48 3.01 12.69
N VAL A 209 4.55 2.08 12.50
CA VAL A 209 4.59 0.75 13.13
C VAL A 209 5.33 -0.21 12.21
N LEU A 210 6.41 -0.81 12.70
CA LEU A 210 7.07 -1.96 12.08
C LEU A 210 6.56 -3.26 12.72
N GLY A 211 5.98 -4.14 11.92
CA GLY A 211 5.45 -5.42 12.35
C GLY A 211 6.25 -6.58 11.79
N THR A 212 6.80 -7.45 12.65
CA THR A 212 7.40 -8.71 12.21
C THR A 212 6.29 -9.76 12.02
N ILE A 213 6.21 -10.31 10.81
CA ILE A 213 5.22 -11.33 10.45
C ILE A 213 5.62 -12.66 11.10
N LYS A 214 4.66 -13.31 11.74
CA LYS A 214 4.81 -14.64 12.35
C LYS A 214 4.12 -15.73 11.55
N TYR A 215 2.92 -15.46 11.04
CA TYR A 215 2.18 -16.36 10.17
C TYR A 215 1.62 -15.61 8.97
N ILE A 216 1.63 -16.27 7.81
CA ILE A 216 0.92 -15.84 6.61
C ILE A 216 -0.14 -16.91 6.31
N HIS A 217 -1.38 -16.48 6.19
CA HIS A 217 -2.53 -17.31 5.81
C HIS A 217 -2.90 -16.99 4.38
N VAL A 218 -2.86 -17.99 3.50
CA VAL A 218 -3.29 -17.85 2.11
C VAL A 218 -4.35 -18.88 1.79
N ARG A 219 -5.48 -18.44 1.24
CA ARG A 219 -6.52 -19.37 0.77
C ARG A 219 -5.97 -20.16 -0.42
N LYS A 220 -6.07 -21.49 -0.36
CA LYS A 220 -5.39 -22.40 -1.30
C LYS A 220 -5.74 -22.13 -2.77
N ASP A 221 -6.98 -21.77 -3.05
CA ASP A 221 -7.47 -21.43 -4.38
C ASP A 221 -6.82 -20.17 -4.97
N MET A 222 -6.25 -19.28 -4.14
CA MET A 222 -5.51 -18.09 -4.57
C MET A 222 -4.10 -18.40 -5.05
N LEU A 223 -3.55 -19.55 -4.70
CA LEU A 223 -2.18 -19.90 -5.06
C LEU A 223 -2.11 -20.31 -6.54
N ASN A 224 -1.04 -19.87 -7.20
CA ASN A 224 -0.64 -20.38 -8.49
C ASN A 224 -0.04 -21.80 -8.29
N PRO A 225 -0.53 -22.81 -9.02
CA PRO A 225 -0.16 -24.21 -8.79
C PRO A 225 1.31 -24.53 -9.06
N THR A 226 2.03 -23.69 -9.83
CA THR A 226 3.41 -23.98 -10.22
C THR A 226 4.45 -23.34 -9.29
N ARG A 227 4.14 -22.14 -8.78
CA ARG A 227 5.11 -21.32 -8.01
C ARG A 227 4.75 -21.15 -6.55
N ASN A 228 3.57 -21.61 -6.13
CA ASN A 228 3.04 -21.42 -4.78
C ASN A 228 3.04 -19.93 -4.34
N VAL A 229 2.81 -19.05 -5.31
CA VAL A 229 2.66 -17.60 -5.10
C VAL A 229 1.21 -17.20 -5.30
N VAL A 230 0.80 -16.11 -4.68
CA VAL A 230 -0.56 -15.58 -4.83
C VAL A 230 -0.80 -15.13 -6.28
N ASP A 231 -1.93 -15.52 -6.84
CA ASP A 231 -2.38 -15.08 -8.15
C ASP A 231 -3.22 -13.80 -8.00
N PRO A 232 -2.75 -12.63 -8.49
CA PRO A 232 -3.47 -11.37 -8.33
C PRO A 232 -4.85 -11.36 -9.00
N ASP A 233 -5.04 -12.10 -10.10
CA ASP A 233 -6.34 -12.23 -10.78
C ASP A 233 -7.38 -12.87 -9.87
N LYS A 234 -6.95 -13.88 -9.10
CA LYS A 234 -7.82 -14.56 -8.14
C LYS A 234 -8.00 -13.76 -6.85
N LEU A 235 -6.92 -13.15 -6.34
CA LEU A 235 -6.94 -12.37 -5.10
C LEU A 235 -7.81 -11.11 -5.23
N LYS A 236 -7.87 -10.51 -6.43
CA LYS A 236 -8.58 -9.26 -6.71
C LYS A 236 -8.30 -8.17 -5.67
N PRO A 237 -7.02 -7.87 -5.35
CA PRO A 237 -6.69 -6.92 -4.30
C PRO A 237 -7.16 -5.52 -4.68
N ILE A 238 -7.67 -4.78 -3.70
CA ILE A 238 -8.04 -3.38 -3.84
C ILE A 238 -6.90 -2.48 -3.37
N ALA A 239 -6.67 -1.41 -4.12
CA ALA A 239 -5.75 -0.35 -3.75
C ALA A 239 -6.49 0.99 -3.61
N ARG A 240 -5.92 1.89 -2.80
CA ARG A 240 -6.45 3.23 -2.57
C ARG A 240 -5.82 4.23 -3.54
N MET A 241 -6.65 5.12 -4.08
CA MET A 241 -6.24 6.20 -4.97
C MET A 241 -6.08 7.54 -4.23
N GLY A 242 -5.87 8.63 -4.98
CA GLY A 242 -6.13 9.97 -4.45
C GLY A 242 -7.60 10.06 -4.02
N ASP A 243 -7.91 11.03 -3.15
CA ASP A 243 -9.28 11.24 -2.64
C ASP A 243 -9.94 10.00 -1.96
N ILE A 244 -11.25 9.83 -2.16
CA ILE A 244 -12.07 8.72 -1.66
C ILE A 244 -12.09 7.50 -2.62
N SER A 245 -11.39 7.57 -3.75
CA SER A 245 -11.40 6.58 -4.81
C SER A 245 -10.59 5.33 -4.46
N TYR A 246 -11.07 4.19 -4.94
CA TYR A 246 -10.39 2.89 -4.91
C TYR A 246 -10.13 2.42 -6.35
N THR A 247 -9.14 1.55 -6.53
CA THR A 247 -8.85 0.95 -7.84
C THR A 247 -8.63 -0.55 -7.76
N ARG A 248 -8.88 -1.20 -8.90
CA ARG A 248 -8.61 -2.62 -9.15
C ARG A 248 -7.27 -2.76 -9.86
N ILE A 249 -6.57 -3.86 -9.61
CA ILE A 249 -5.45 -4.29 -10.44
C ILE A 249 -6.03 -5.10 -11.61
N ARG A 250 -6.17 -4.48 -12.80
CA ARG A 250 -6.82 -5.10 -13.97
C ARG A 250 -5.85 -5.63 -15.01
N ASP A 251 -4.60 -5.18 -15.03
CA ASP A 251 -3.60 -5.71 -15.93
C ASP A 251 -2.20 -5.69 -15.33
N ALA A 252 -1.31 -6.44 -15.96
CA ALA A 252 0.11 -6.41 -15.65
C ALA A 252 0.95 -6.76 -16.87
N PHE A 253 2.16 -6.20 -16.90
CA PHE A 253 3.18 -6.51 -17.89
C PHE A 253 4.29 -7.35 -17.25
N ARG A 254 4.99 -8.16 -18.03
CA ARG A 254 6.14 -8.94 -17.55
C ARG A 254 7.43 -8.39 -18.15
N LEU A 255 8.27 -7.83 -17.30
CA LEU A 255 9.62 -7.41 -17.66
C LEU A 255 10.65 -8.44 -17.14
N PRO A 256 11.71 -8.73 -17.90
CA PRO A 256 12.82 -9.52 -17.39
C PRO A 256 13.56 -8.74 -16.31
N ARG A 257 14.12 -9.46 -15.33
CA ARG A 257 15.10 -8.89 -14.41
C ARG A 257 16.48 -9.08 -15.02
N PHE A 258 17.08 -7.99 -15.49
CA PHE A 258 18.47 -8.00 -15.96
C PHE A 258 19.43 -8.19 -14.79
N SER A 259 20.58 -8.80 -15.07
CA SER A 259 21.65 -8.99 -14.08
C SER A 259 22.96 -8.56 -14.69
N TRP A 260 23.70 -7.70 -13.99
CA TRP A 260 24.98 -7.16 -14.47
C TRP A 260 25.89 -8.23 -15.06
N ALA A 261 26.12 -9.33 -14.33
CA ALA A 261 27.01 -10.41 -14.74
C ALA A 261 26.66 -11.04 -16.11
N LYS A 262 25.43 -10.91 -16.59
CA LYS A 262 25.01 -11.42 -17.92
C LYS A 262 25.08 -10.35 -19.00
N GLU A 263 24.92 -9.09 -18.64
CA GLU A 263 24.77 -7.98 -19.60
C GLU A 263 26.06 -7.18 -19.78
N GLU A 264 27.04 -7.32 -18.86
CA GLU A 264 28.23 -6.47 -18.80
C GLU A 264 28.99 -6.39 -20.12
N GLU A 265 29.30 -7.52 -20.74
CA GLU A 265 30.06 -7.56 -22.00
C GLU A 265 29.33 -6.77 -23.11
N GLY A 266 28.01 -7.00 -23.24
CA GLY A 266 27.18 -6.31 -24.23
C GLY A 266 27.04 -4.81 -23.95
N LEU A 267 26.88 -4.42 -22.68
CA LEU A 267 26.79 -3.02 -22.26
C LEU A 267 28.10 -2.28 -22.51
N ARG A 268 29.25 -2.90 -22.21
CA ARG A 268 30.58 -2.32 -22.48
C ARG A 268 30.85 -2.18 -23.97
N ALA A 269 30.53 -3.21 -24.76
CA ALA A 269 30.68 -3.17 -26.21
C ALA A 269 29.81 -2.08 -26.86
N ALA A 270 28.65 -1.78 -26.27
CA ALA A 270 27.76 -0.70 -26.68
C ALA A 270 28.18 0.70 -26.18
N GLY A 271 29.26 0.82 -25.38
CA GLY A 271 29.69 2.09 -24.80
C GLY A 271 28.75 2.66 -23.75
N LEU A 272 27.92 1.82 -23.12
CA LEU A 272 26.88 2.23 -22.16
C LEU A 272 27.34 2.13 -20.70
N VAL A 273 28.64 1.92 -20.47
CA VAL A 273 29.22 1.78 -19.13
C VAL A 273 30.16 2.94 -18.87
N GLU A 274 29.78 3.78 -17.91
CA GLU A 274 30.64 4.81 -17.33
C GLU A 274 31.12 4.34 -15.95
N GLU A 275 32.44 4.25 -15.77
CA GLU A 275 33.03 3.89 -14.48
C GLU A 275 32.93 5.09 -13.54
N LYS A 276 32.39 4.87 -12.34
CA LYS A 276 32.44 5.89 -11.29
C LYS A 276 33.88 6.00 -10.81
N GLU A 277 34.49 7.18 -10.89
CA GLU A 277 35.72 7.44 -10.15
C GLU A 277 35.46 7.09 -8.68
N GLN A 278 36.31 6.24 -8.10
CA GLN A 278 36.26 5.99 -6.67
C GLN A 278 36.61 7.31 -5.99
N ALA A 279 35.60 8.02 -5.51
CA ALA A 279 35.81 9.06 -4.52
C ALA A 279 36.52 8.37 -3.34
N ASN A 280 37.79 8.71 -3.13
CA ASN A 280 38.51 8.32 -1.92
C ASN A 280 37.71 8.88 -0.73
N LEU A 281 36.93 8.01 -0.09
CA LEU A 281 36.27 8.24 1.19
C LEU A 281 37.31 8.14 2.33
#